data_AF-A0A3B9L7H7-F1
#
_entry.id   AF-A0A3B9L7H7-F1
#
_cell.length_a   1.000
_cell.length_b   1.000
_cell.length_c   1.000
_cell.angle_alpha   90.00
_cell.angle_beta   90.00
_cell.angle_gamma   90.00
#
_symmetry.space_group_name_H-M   'P 1'
#
loop_
_entity.id
_entity.type
_entity.pdbx_description
1 polymer ?
#
loop_
_entity_poly.entity_id
_entity_poly.type
_entity_poly.pdbx_seq_one_letter_code
_entity_poly.pdbx_strand_id
1 'polypeptide(L)'
;MAKREKPVKRKVSYGLRERAWWVMRRRQKFTLSELLNVVGDGSERDGLSNLRKYCNALAKAGILKLSDTRRAGSALTSNGSFEYRLVINSGRKNPVWRDRFKEVYDPNTDITYSIAEGVHDE
;
A
#
# COMPACT_ATOMS: atom_id res chain seq x y z
N MET A 1 12.04 -40.59 3.58
CA MET A 1 11.03 -39.68 2.99
C MET A 1 10.85 -38.49 3.94
N ALA A 2 11.34 -37.31 3.58
CA ALA A 2 11.31 -36.13 4.47
C ALA A 2 9.90 -35.51 4.53
N LYS A 3 9.30 -35.47 5.72
CA LYS A 3 8.04 -34.77 5.99
C LYS A 3 8.25 -33.27 5.74
N ARG A 4 7.58 -32.72 4.72
CA ARG A 4 7.49 -31.27 4.53
C ARG A 4 6.57 -30.71 5.61
N GLU A 5 7.16 -30.03 6.59
CA GLU A 5 6.44 -29.27 7.60
C GLU A 5 5.54 -28.24 6.89
N LYS A 6 4.23 -28.27 7.19
CA LYS A 6 3.29 -27.32 6.59
C LYS A 6 3.71 -25.92 7.04
N PRO A 7 3.98 -24.97 6.12
CA PRO A 7 4.47 -23.65 6.52
C PRO A 7 3.49 -23.03 7.49
N VAL A 8 4.00 -22.52 8.61
CA VAL A 8 3.23 -21.77 9.62
C VAL A 8 2.33 -20.80 8.88
N LYS A 9 1.01 -20.98 9.04
CA LYS A 9 -0.02 -20.18 8.38
C LYS A 9 0.33 -18.72 8.65
N ARG A 10 0.89 -18.01 7.66
CA ARG A 10 1.26 -16.59 7.82
C ARG A 10 0.02 -15.89 8.36
N LYS A 11 0.12 -15.27 9.54
CA LYS A 11 -0.96 -14.45 10.10
C LYS A 11 -1.31 -13.44 9.03
N VAL A 12 -2.47 -13.63 8.41
CA VAL A 12 -2.71 -13.02 7.12
C VAL A 12 -2.94 -11.54 7.35
N SER A 13 -2.05 -10.69 6.85
CA SER A 13 -2.12 -9.24 7.00
C SER A 13 -3.25 -8.60 6.19
N TYR A 14 -4.33 -9.35 5.89
CA TYR A 14 -5.52 -8.83 5.21
C TYR A 14 -6.08 -7.62 5.99
N GLY A 15 -6.05 -7.66 7.33
CA GLY A 15 -6.49 -6.56 8.18
C GLY A 15 -5.69 -5.26 8.04
N LEU A 16 -4.36 -5.31 7.87
CA LEU A 16 -3.55 -4.09 7.78
C LEU A 16 -3.87 -3.32 6.49
N ARG A 17 -3.92 -4.01 5.35
CA ARG A 17 -4.19 -3.37 4.05
C ARG A 17 -5.63 -2.93 3.93
N GLU A 18 -6.56 -3.68 4.50
CA GLU A 18 -7.98 -3.30 4.53
C GLU A 18 -8.21 -2.06 5.40
N ARG A 19 -7.65 -2.02 6.62
CA ARG A 19 -7.65 -0.82 7.49
C ARG A 19 -6.99 0.35 6.78
N ALA A 20 -5.83 0.13 6.16
CA ALA A 20 -5.12 1.16 5.41
C ALA A 20 -5.99 1.72 4.29
N TRP A 21 -6.60 0.87 3.48
CA TRP A 21 -7.48 1.28 2.39
C TRP A 21 -8.67 2.10 2.88
N TRP A 22 -9.29 1.72 4.01
CA TRP A 22 -10.35 2.52 4.62
C TRP A 22 -9.88 3.94 4.97
N VAL A 23 -8.69 4.07 5.57
CA VAL A 23 -8.08 5.38 5.90
C VAL A 23 -7.76 6.18 4.64
N MET A 24 -7.18 5.54 3.61
CA MET A 24 -6.86 6.18 2.33
C MET A 24 -8.09 6.82 1.70
N ARG A 25 -9.23 6.11 1.68
CA ARG A 25 -10.49 6.65 1.14
C ARG A 25 -11.03 7.84 1.93
N ARG A 26 -10.88 7.82 3.26
CA ARG A 26 -11.34 8.88 4.15
C ARG A 26 -10.48 10.14 4.05
N ARG A 27 -9.16 9.99 4.02
CA ARG A 27 -8.21 11.11 4.04
C ARG A 27 -7.88 11.67 2.66
N GLN A 28 -7.93 10.83 1.62
CA GLN A 28 -7.53 11.11 0.23
C GLN A 28 -6.07 11.52 0.01
N LYS A 29 -5.42 12.17 0.98
CA LYS A 29 -4.00 12.53 1.01
C LYS A 29 -3.38 12.03 2.31
N PHE A 30 -2.21 11.40 2.23
CA PHE A 30 -1.55 10.81 3.39
C PHE A 30 -0.07 10.53 3.11
N THR A 31 0.74 10.50 4.17
CA THR A 31 2.09 9.92 4.14
C THR A 31 2.07 8.47 4.65
N LEU A 32 3.12 7.69 4.34
CA LEU A 32 3.26 6.31 4.85
C LEU A 32 3.30 6.25 6.39
N SER A 33 3.98 7.22 7.02
CA SER A 33 4.10 7.30 8.48
C SER A 33 2.75 7.63 9.13
N GLU A 34 2.01 8.60 8.59
CA GLU A 34 0.66 8.92 9.06
C GLU A 34 -0.29 7.73 8.89
N LEU A 35 -0.19 7.01 7.77
CA LEU A 35 -1.00 5.83 7.53
C LEU A 35 -0.68 4.74 8.56
N LEU A 36 0.60 4.42 8.75
CA LEU A 36 1.03 3.42 9.73
C LEU A 36 0.62 3.79 11.16
N ASN A 37 0.76 5.06 11.55
CA ASN A 37 0.33 5.52 12.89
C ASN A 37 -1.16 5.32 13.15
N VAL A 38 -2.00 5.30 12.12
CA VAL A 38 -3.45 5.10 12.26
C VAL A 38 -3.82 3.62 12.25
N VAL A 39 -3.15 2.80 11.44
CA VAL A 39 -3.56 1.41 11.21
C VAL A 39 -2.71 0.37 11.91
N GLY A 40 -1.54 0.76 12.41
CA GLY A 40 -0.66 -0.11 13.18
C GLY A 40 -1.24 -0.35 14.57
N ASP A 41 -1.31 -1.61 14.97
CA ASP A 41 -1.68 -2.00 16.33
C ASP A 41 -0.47 -2.55 17.12
N GLY A 42 0.72 -2.50 16.52
CA GLY A 42 1.96 -2.98 17.11
C GLY A 42 2.13 -4.50 17.02
N SER A 43 1.15 -5.22 16.46
CA SER A 43 1.26 -6.67 16.24
C SER A 43 2.01 -7.01 14.95
N GLU A 44 2.25 -6.02 14.09
CA GLU A 44 2.90 -6.22 12.81
C GLU A 44 4.42 -6.27 12.94
N ARG A 45 5.02 -7.40 12.52
CA ARG A 45 6.49 -7.55 12.48
C ARG A 45 7.19 -6.53 11.59
N ASP A 46 6.53 -6.07 10.52
CA ASP A 46 7.11 -5.18 9.51
C ASP A 46 6.00 -4.38 8.77
N GLY A 47 5.18 -3.66 9.54
CA GLY A 47 4.02 -2.93 9.02
C GLY A 47 4.38 -1.86 7.99
N LEU A 48 5.45 -1.10 8.24
CA LEU A 48 5.89 -0.01 7.36
C LEU A 48 6.27 -0.52 5.96
N SER A 49 7.10 -1.56 5.88
CA SER A 49 7.53 -2.12 4.60
C SER A 49 6.37 -2.77 3.85
N ASN A 50 5.41 -3.37 4.57
CA ASN A 50 4.19 -3.92 3.96
C ASN A 50 3.35 -2.81 3.32
N LEU A 51 3.09 -1.72 4.06
CA LEU A 51 2.35 -0.56 3.56
C LEU A 51 3.10 0.12 2.40
N ARG A 52 4.42 0.28 2.50
CA ARG A 52 5.23 0.85 1.42
C ARG A 52 5.11 0.06 0.12
N LYS A 53 5.28 -1.27 0.18
CA LYS A 53 5.13 -2.14 -1.00
C LYS A 53 3.72 -2.05 -1.59
N TYR A 54 2.71 -2.05 -0.73
CA TYR A 54 1.32 -1.93 -1.14
C TYR A 54 1.02 -0.59 -1.82
N CYS A 55 1.35 0.54 -1.18
CA CYS A 55 1.14 1.87 -1.75
C CYS A 55 1.91 2.07 -3.07
N ASN A 56 3.15 1.57 -3.16
CA ASN A 56 3.91 1.63 -4.41
C ASN A 56 3.23 0.84 -5.54
N ALA A 57 2.70 -0.35 -5.24
CA ALA A 57 1.96 -1.13 -6.23
C ALA A 57 0.70 -0.39 -6.70
N LEU A 58 -0.05 0.21 -5.79
CA LEU A 58 -1.22 1.03 -6.14
C LEU A 58 -0.84 2.28 -6.94
N ALA A 59 0.31 2.90 -6.63
CA ALA A 59 0.80 4.07 -7.35
C ALA A 59 1.18 3.71 -8.79
N LYS A 60 1.90 2.61 -8.98
CA LYS A 60 2.24 2.10 -10.31
C LYS A 60 1.02 1.66 -11.13
N ALA A 61 -0.04 1.21 -10.45
CA ALA A 61 -1.33 0.89 -11.08
C ALA A 61 -2.18 2.13 -11.39
N GLY A 62 -1.73 3.35 -11.06
CA GLY A 62 -2.48 4.59 -11.26
C GLY A 62 -3.61 4.83 -10.25
N ILE A 63 -3.79 3.95 -9.27
CA ILE A 63 -4.81 4.07 -8.21
C ILE A 63 -4.43 5.16 -7.22
N LEU A 64 -3.13 5.25 -6.89
CA LEU A 64 -2.54 6.34 -6.13
C LEU A 64 -1.66 7.20 -7.04
N LYS A 65 -1.46 8.45 -6.66
CA LYS A 65 -0.41 9.32 -7.20
C LYS A 65 0.57 9.64 -6.09
N LEU A 66 1.85 9.36 -6.31
CA LEU A 66 2.93 9.84 -5.46
C LEU A 66 3.19 11.31 -5.84
N SER A 67 3.36 12.19 -4.85
CA SER A 67 3.78 13.56 -5.10
C SER A 67 5.28 13.60 -5.42
N ASP A 68 5.66 14.45 -6.38
CA ASP A 68 7.06 14.70 -6.74
C ASP A 68 7.82 15.46 -5.65
N THR A 69 7.09 16.16 -4.77
CA THR A 69 7.69 16.92 -3.67
C THR A 69 7.51 16.19 -2.34
N ARG A 70 8.53 16.32 -1.49
CA ARG A 70 8.45 15.82 -0.11
C ARG A 70 7.75 16.85 0.76
N ARG A 71 6.80 16.40 1.56
CA ARG A 71 6.25 17.20 2.66
C ARG A 71 7.33 17.36 3.72
N ALA A 72 7.63 18.61 4.10
CA ALA A 72 8.55 18.89 5.20
C ALA A 72 8.06 18.18 6.47
N GLY A 73 8.95 17.48 7.16
CA GLY A 73 8.62 16.86 8.43
C GLY A 73 8.54 17.91 9.54
N SER A 74 7.83 17.61 10.61
CA SER A 74 7.72 18.50 11.77
C SER A 74 9.02 18.59 12.59
N ALA A 75 9.95 17.64 12.43
CA ALA A 75 11.26 17.68 13.06
C ALA A 75 12.28 18.35 12.13
N LEU A 76 13.14 19.20 12.71
CA LEU A 76 14.20 19.94 12.01
C LEU A 76 15.17 19.01 11.22
N THR A 77 15.33 17.77 11.66
CA THR A 77 16.19 16.74 11.04
C THR A 77 15.43 15.75 10.16
N SER A 78 14.14 15.95 9.92
CA SER A 78 13.35 15.00 9.12
C SER A 78 13.64 15.17 7.63
N ASN A 79 14.00 14.08 6.95
CA ASN A 79 14.25 14.04 5.48
C ASN A 79 13.00 14.27 4.59
N GLY A 80 11.92 14.81 5.17
CA GLY A 80 10.58 14.89 4.59
C GLY A 80 9.94 13.52 4.35
N SER A 81 8.69 13.51 3.88
CA SER A 81 7.98 12.30 3.48
C SER A 81 7.21 12.55 2.20
N PHE A 82 7.24 11.58 1.27
CA PHE A 82 6.42 11.66 0.08
C PHE A 82 4.94 11.53 0.44
N GLU A 83 4.11 12.41 -0.12
CA GLU A 83 2.66 12.37 0.02
C GLU A 83 2.07 11.47 -1.08
N TYR A 84 1.14 10.61 -0.70
CA TYR A 84 0.31 9.84 -1.61
C TYR A 84 -1.08 10.49 -1.68
N ARG A 85 -1.63 10.57 -2.88
CA ARG A 85 -3.00 10.99 -3.14
C ARG A 85 -3.80 9.84 -3.76
N LEU A 86 -5.01 9.62 -3.28
CA LEU A 86 -5.96 8.71 -3.89
C LEU A 86 -6.50 9.33 -5.20
N VAL A 87 -6.33 8.61 -6.31
CA VAL A 87 -6.82 9.01 -7.64
C VAL A 87 -8.08 8.22 -7.97
N ILE A 88 -8.02 6.89 -7.83
CA ILE A 88 -9.13 5.99 -8.14
C ILE A 88 -9.67 5.43 -6.83
N ASN A 89 -10.91 5.77 -6.50
CA ASN A 89 -11.62 5.18 -5.37
C ASN A 89 -12.43 3.97 -5.84
N SER A 90 -11.86 2.78 -5.71
CA SER A 90 -12.51 1.52 -6.06
C SER A 90 -13.64 1.07 -5.11
N GLY A 91 -13.94 1.80 -4.03
CA GLY A 91 -15.00 1.43 -3.11
C GLY A 91 -14.55 0.56 -1.93
N ARG A 92 -15.47 -0.21 -1.34
CA ARG A 92 -15.38 -0.72 0.05
C ARG A 92 -14.26 -1.73 0.26
N LYS A 93 -14.11 -2.72 -0.62
CA LYS A 93 -13.04 -3.72 -0.55
C LYS A 93 -11.73 -3.10 -1.01
N ASN A 94 -10.61 -3.54 -0.47
CA ASN A 94 -9.31 -3.04 -0.87
C ASN A 94 -8.83 -3.68 -2.18
N PRO A 95 -8.20 -2.92 -3.08
CA PRO A 95 -7.51 -3.50 -4.23
C PRO A 95 -6.47 -4.51 -3.77
N VAL A 96 -6.44 -5.66 -4.43
CA VAL A 96 -5.55 -6.78 -4.12
C VAL A 96 -4.34 -6.72 -5.03
N TRP A 97 -3.20 -6.34 -4.44
CA TRP A 97 -1.92 -6.44 -5.14
C TRP A 97 -1.51 -7.91 -5.30
N ARG A 98 -1.36 -8.35 -6.55
CA ARG A 98 -0.95 -9.70 -6.95
C ARG A 98 0.46 -9.65 -7.52
N ASP A 99 1.46 -9.70 -6.64
CA ASP A 99 2.88 -9.54 -7.01
C ASP A 99 3.34 -10.51 -8.12
N ARG A 100 2.88 -11.77 -8.08
CA ARG A 100 3.21 -12.79 -9.07
C ARG A 100 2.84 -12.39 -10.50
N PHE A 101 1.74 -11.65 -10.65
CA PHE A 101 1.18 -11.23 -11.94
C PHE A 101 1.47 -9.76 -12.25
N LYS A 102 2.19 -9.05 -11.35
CA LYS A 102 2.46 -7.61 -11.46
C LYS A 102 1.19 -6.80 -11.78
N GLU A 103 0.12 -7.09 -11.05
CA GLU A 103 -1.17 -6.43 -11.25
C GLU A 103 -1.82 -6.06 -9.91
N VAL A 104 -2.77 -5.14 -9.98
CA VAL A 104 -3.69 -4.82 -8.89
C VAL A 104 -5.10 -5.13 -9.35
N TYR A 105 -5.72 -6.12 -8.70
CA TYR A 105 -7.11 -6.48 -8.96
C TYR A 105 -8.04 -5.72 -8.02
N ASP A 106 -9.08 -5.10 -8.56
CA ASP A 106 -10.13 -4.47 -7.79
C ASP A 106 -11.35 -5.40 -7.64
N PRO A 107 -11.59 -5.96 -6.43
CA PRO A 107 -12.72 -6.85 -6.18
C PRO A 107 -14.09 -6.16 -6.08
N ASN A 108 -14.16 -4.83 -6.20
CA ASN A 108 -15.44 -4.10 -6.23
C ASN A 108 -15.97 -3.92 -7.66
N THR A 109 -15.07 -3.68 -8.61
CA THR A 109 -15.41 -3.40 -10.02
C THR A 109 -15.06 -4.56 -10.96
N ASP A 110 -14.33 -5.56 -10.46
CA ASP A 110 -13.75 -6.67 -11.24
C ASP A 110 -12.70 -6.23 -12.28
N ILE A 111 -12.16 -5.01 -12.13
CA ILE A 111 -11.13 -4.46 -13.02
C ILE A 111 -9.74 -4.86 -12.52
N THR A 112 -8.86 -5.19 -13.46
CA THR A 112 -7.43 -5.43 -13.17
C THR A 112 -6.58 -4.32 -13.78
N TYR A 113 -5.74 -3.71 -12.95
CA TYR A 113 -4.78 -2.68 -13.35
C TYR A 113 -3.38 -3.30 -13.44
N SER A 114 -2.81 -3.32 -14.64
CA SER A 114 -1.43 -3.77 -14.83
C SER A 114 -0.46 -2.77 -14.21
N ILE A 115 0.48 -3.25 -13.40
CA ILE A 115 1.62 -2.46 -12.92
C ILE A 115 2.66 -2.55 -14.03
N ALA A 116 2.63 -1.64 -15.00
CA ALA A 116 3.71 -1.55 -15.96
C ALA A 116 5.03 -1.37 -15.20
N GLU A 117 6.04 -2.19 -15.52
CA GLU A 117 7.41 -1.96 -15.06
C GLU A 117 7.77 -0.54 -15.53
N GLY A 118 7.95 0.38 -14.58
CA GLY A 118 8.00 1.80 -14.89
C GLY A 118 9.07 2.11 -15.92
N VAL A 119 8.65 2.65 -17.07
CA VAL A 119 9.45 3.62 -17.81
C VAL A 119 9.55 4.84 -16.89
N HIS A 120 10.72 4.99 -16.26
CA HIS A 120 11.09 6.21 -15.56
C HIS A 120 11.56 7.17 -16.67
N ASP A 121 10.69 8.09 -17.07
CA ASP A 121 11.09 9.25 -17.87
C ASP A 121 11.45 10.35 -16.87
N GLU A 122 12.75 10.54 -16.64
CA GLU A 122 13.49 11.82 -16.67
C GLU A 122 14.98 11.57 -16.37
#